data_AF-A0A1H1S0M6-F1
#
_entry.id   AF-A0A1H1S0M6-F1
#
_cell.length_a   1.000
_cell.length_b   1.000
_cell.length_c   1.000
_cell.angle_alpha   90.00
_cell.angle_beta   90.00
_cell.angle_gamma   90.00
#
_symmetry.space_group_name_H-M   'P 1'
#
loop_
_entity.id
_entity.type
_entity.pdbx_description
1 polymer ?
#
loop_
_entity_poly.entity_id
_entity_poly.type
_entity_poly.pdbx_seq_one_letter_code
_entity_poly.pdbx_strand_id
1 'polypeptide(L)'
;MKIASVSAAVTALVGLAGCSQTSVTTADAYKIGCPAIDATMASGSVANRVAVSTLREVRDRAHPSKQTKRWLNASIDLLTAENPDAISPRTKKLIIDGCKRNGYPLQNLK
;
A
#
# COMPACT_ATOMS: atom_id res chain seq x y z
N MET A 1 -50.74 -5.10 -8.76
CA MET A 1 -49.78 -5.18 -7.63
C MET A 1 -48.79 -6.29 -7.90
N LYS A 2 -47.51 -5.96 -8.05
CA LYS A 2 -46.41 -6.93 -8.02
C LYS A 2 -45.18 -6.19 -7.49
N ILE A 3 -44.83 -6.51 -6.25
CA ILE A 3 -43.70 -5.94 -5.53
C ILE A 3 -42.47 -6.72 -6.01
N ALA A 4 -41.47 -6.03 -6.54
CA ALA A 4 -40.15 -6.61 -6.77
C ALA A 4 -39.15 -5.83 -5.93
N SER A 5 -38.86 -6.41 -4.77
CA SER A 5 -37.82 -6.01 -3.83
C SER A 5 -36.46 -6.09 -4.52
N VAL A 6 -35.83 -4.95 -4.80
CA VAL A 6 -34.42 -4.92 -5.20
C VAL A 6 -33.60 -4.92 -3.92
N SER A 7 -33.27 -6.11 -3.44
CA SER A 7 -32.21 -6.32 -2.46
C SER A 7 -30.90 -5.86 -3.09
N ALA A 8 -30.34 -4.75 -2.61
CA ALA A 8 -29.00 -4.32 -2.94
C ALA A 8 -28.02 -5.43 -2.53
N ALA A 9 -27.45 -6.09 -3.53
CA ALA A 9 -26.49 -7.17 -3.35
C ALA A 9 -25.24 -6.63 -2.64
N VAL A 10 -25.01 -7.13 -1.42
CA VAL A 10 -23.69 -7.16 -0.82
C VAL A 10 -22.82 -8.03 -1.74
N THR A 11 -21.95 -7.40 -2.53
CA THR A 11 -21.03 -8.13 -3.38
C THR A 11 -20.13 -8.97 -2.49
N ALA A 12 -20.36 -10.26 -2.56
CA ALA A 12 -19.74 -11.30 -1.76
C ALA A 12 -18.21 -11.27 -1.91
N LEU A 13 -17.50 -11.13 -0.79
CA LEU A 13 -16.12 -11.56 -0.59
C LEU A 13 -16.05 -13.09 -0.58
N VAL A 14 -16.41 -13.72 -1.69
CA VAL A 14 -16.37 -15.19 -1.85
C VAL A 14 -15.44 -15.51 -3.02
N GLY A 15 -14.23 -15.94 -2.69
CA GLY A 15 -13.34 -16.59 -3.65
C GLY A 15 -11.84 -16.29 -3.50
N LEU A 16 -11.24 -16.61 -2.34
CA LEU A 16 -9.76 -16.77 -2.24
C LEU A 16 -9.33 -18.21 -1.93
N ALA A 17 -10.26 -19.16 -1.91
CA ALA A 17 -9.95 -20.58 -1.90
C ALA A 17 -9.81 -21.07 -3.35
N GLY A 18 -8.71 -20.71 -4.01
CA GLY A 18 -8.39 -21.21 -5.37
C GLY A 18 -7.57 -20.30 -6.28
N CYS A 19 -7.05 -19.17 -5.83
CA CYS A 19 -6.30 -18.28 -6.72
C CYS A 19 -4.84 -18.72 -6.82
N SER A 20 -4.41 -19.07 -8.04
CA SER A 20 -3.01 -19.05 -8.46
C SER A 20 -2.30 -17.88 -7.78
N GLN A 21 -1.16 -18.13 -7.12
CA GLN A 21 -0.32 -17.09 -6.52
C GLN A 21 -0.04 -16.02 -7.58
N THR A 22 -0.88 -14.99 -7.63
CA THR A 22 -0.66 -13.85 -8.50
C THR A 22 0.57 -13.19 -7.92
N SER A 23 1.70 -13.41 -8.57
CA SER A 23 2.99 -12.98 -8.09
C SER A 23 2.93 -11.47 -7.96
N VAL A 24 2.90 -10.95 -6.73
CA VAL A 24 2.77 -9.52 -6.51
C VAL A 24 3.98 -8.82 -7.14
N THR A 25 3.71 -7.92 -8.08
CA THR A 25 4.74 -7.26 -8.86
C THR A 25 5.26 -6.00 -8.16
N THR A 26 6.33 -5.45 -8.70
CA THR A 26 6.84 -4.15 -8.24
C THR A 26 5.88 -2.99 -8.51
N ALA A 27 5.01 -3.10 -9.51
CA ALA A 27 3.97 -2.11 -9.78
C ALA A 27 2.86 -2.16 -8.72
N ASP A 28 2.49 -3.36 -8.28
CA ASP A 28 1.48 -3.56 -7.24
C ASP A 28 1.91 -2.98 -5.90
N ALA A 29 3.22 -2.91 -5.63
CA ALA A 29 3.73 -2.29 -4.41
C ALA A 29 3.36 -0.81 -4.29
N TYR A 30 3.34 -0.03 -5.38
CA TYR A 30 2.92 1.37 -5.31
C TYR A 30 1.41 1.50 -5.13
N LYS A 31 0.63 0.64 -5.80
CA LYS A 31 -0.83 0.58 -5.68
C LYS A 31 -1.29 0.26 -4.25
N ILE A 32 -0.50 -0.54 -3.52
CA ILE A 32 -0.81 -0.96 -2.15
C ILE A 32 -0.15 -0.02 -1.13
N GLY A 33 1.13 0.31 -1.33
CA GLY A 33 1.93 1.06 -0.38
C GLY A 33 1.54 2.53 -0.28
N CYS A 34 1.26 3.22 -1.40
CA CYS A 34 0.97 4.65 -1.37
C CYS A 34 -0.35 4.97 -0.63
N PRO A 35 -1.48 4.26 -0.87
CA PRO A 35 -2.69 4.45 -0.06
C PRO A 35 -2.49 4.10 1.42
N ALA A 36 -1.67 3.08 1.72
CA ALA A 36 -1.37 2.72 3.10
C ALA A 36 -0.58 3.84 3.81
N ILE A 37 0.41 4.42 3.14
CA ILE A 37 1.18 5.57 3.66
C ILE A 37 0.26 6.74 3.91
N ASP A 38 -0.59 7.10 2.95
CA ASP A 38 -1.52 8.22 3.10
C ASP A 38 -2.49 8.02 4.26
N ALA A 39 -2.98 6.78 4.43
CA ALA A 39 -3.84 6.43 5.56
C ALA A 39 -3.10 6.53 6.90
N THR A 40 -1.85 6.05 6.97
CA THR A 40 -1.01 6.17 8.18
C THR A 40 -0.76 7.64 8.53
N MET A 41 -0.46 8.49 7.55
CA MET A 41 -0.25 9.93 7.79
C MET A 41 -1.55 10.68 8.15
N ALA A 42 -2.71 10.23 7.69
CA ALA A 42 -3.99 10.84 8.06
C ALA A 42 -4.48 10.45 9.45
N SER A 43 -4.30 9.18 9.84
CA SER A 43 -4.89 8.61 11.06
C SER A 43 -3.92 8.51 12.23
N GLY A 44 -2.63 8.76 12.02
CA GLY A 44 -1.57 8.49 12.99
C GLY A 44 -1.43 7.01 13.35
N SER A 45 -2.16 6.11 12.68
CA SER A 45 -2.22 4.69 13.04
C SER A 45 -1.21 3.87 12.24
N VAL A 46 -0.33 3.21 13.00
CA VAL A 46 0.81 2.40 12.53
C VAL A 46 0.39 0.93 12.44
N ALA A 47 -0.56 0.59 11.56
CA ALA A 47 -0.91 -0.82 11.38
C ALA A 47 -1.65 -1.12 10.08
N ASN A 48 -1.00 -0.90 8.93
CA ASN A 48 -1.46 -1.54 7.69
C ASN A 48 -0.68 -2.86 7.47
N ARG A 49 -0.85 -3.82 8.41
CA ARG A 49 -0.06 -5.08 8.45
C ARG A 49 -0.07 -5.84 7.13
N VAL A 50 -1.22 -5.83 6.45
CA VAL A 50 -1.38 -6.43 5.13
C VAL A 50 -0.48 -5.72 4.12
N ALA A 51 -0.53 -4.39 4.04
CA ALA A 51 0.33 -3.62 3.15
C ALA A 51 1.82 -3.86 3.46
N VAL A 52 2.23 -3.82 4.74
CA VAL A 52 3.62 -4.08 5.15
C VAL A 52 4.08 -5.48 4.73
N SER A 53 3.24 -6.50 4.94
CA SER A 53 3.54 -7.87 4.52
C SER A 53 3.72 -7.97 2.99
N THR A 54 2.82 -7.35 2.23
CA THR A 54 2.91 -7.33 0.77
C THR A 54 4.16 -6.58 0.28
N LEU A 55 4.50 -5.44 0.88
CA LEU A 55 5.71 -4.70 0.51
C LEU A 55 6.99 -5.50 0.81
N ARG A 56 7.02 -6.26 1.91
CA ARG A 56 8.14 -7.17 2.24
C ARG A 56 8.25 -8.30 1.22
N GLU A 57 7.12 -8.91 0.84
CA GLU A 57 7.10 -9.96 -0.18
C GLU A 57 7.63 -9.44 -1.53
N VAL A 58 7.20 -8.26 -1.98
CA VAL A 58 7.74 -7.64 -3.21
C VAL A 58 9.23 -7.33 -3.07
N ARG A 59 9.66 -6.78 -1.94
CA ARG A 59 11.08 -6.47 -1.66
C ARG A 59 11.97 -7.71 -1.78
N ASP A 60 11.48 -8.84 -1.30
CA ASP A 60 12.26 -10.06 -1.15
C ASP A 60 12.17 -10.99 -2.36
N ARG A 61 11.05 -10.98 -3.09
CA ARG A 61 10.78 -11.99 -4.14
C ARG A 61 10.57 -11.43 -5.55
N ALA A 62 10.13 -10.17 -5.70
CA ALA A 62 9.80 -9.63 -7.02
C ALA A 62 11.00 -9.06 -7.80
N HIS A 63 12.23 -9.30 -7.33
CA HIS A 63 13.49 -8.79 -7.90
C HIS A 63 13.43 -7.29 -8.26
N PRO A 64 13.05 -6.39 -7.32
CA PRO A 64 12.91 -4.98 -7.60
C PRO A 64 14.24 -4.33 -8.02
N SER A 65 14.14 -3.32 -8.88
CA SER A 65 15.27 -2.44 -9.17
C SER A 65 15.84 -1.84 -7.88
N LYS A 66 17.11 -1.39 -7.92
CA LYS A 66 17.74 -0.72 -6.77
C LYS A 66 16.95 0.49 -6.28
N GLN A 67 16.28 1.21 -7.18
CA GLN A 67 15.44 2.35 -6.84
C GLN A 67 14.15 1.90 -6.15
N THR A 68 13.45 0.92 -6.71
CA THR A 68 12.23 0.36 -6.12
C THR A 68 12.52 -0.25 -4.75
N LYS A 69 13.64 -0.98 -4.58
CA LYS A 69 14.03 -1.55 -3.29
C LYS A 69 14.26 -0.49 -2.21
N ARG A 70 14.86 0.66 -2.56
CA ARG A 70 15.00 1.78 -1.62
C ARG A 70 13.65 2.37 -1.22
N TRP A 71 12.75 2.53 -2.20
CA TRP A 71 11.41 3.03 -1.92
C TRP A 71 10.60 2.06 -1.04
N LEU A 72 10.70 0.75 -1.30
CA LEU A 72 10.07 -0.30 -0.48
C LEU A 72 10.56 -0.24 0.97
N ASN A 73 11.88 -0.18 1.19
CA ASN A 73 12.45 -0.08 2.53
C ASN A 73 11.95 1.17 3.26
N ALA A 74 12.04 2.35 2.64
CA ALA A 74 11.56 3.59 3.23
C ALA A 74 10.07 3.57 3.58
N SER A 75 9.25 2.97 2.71
CA SER A 75 7.81 2.84 2.91
C SER A 75 7.48 1.88 4.06
N ILE A 76 8.19 0.74 4.14
CA ILE A 76 8.06 -0.21 5.26
C ILE A 76 8.48 0.46 6.57
N ASP A 77 9.60 1.19 6.58
CA ASP A 77 10.08 1.89 7.76
C ASP A 77 9.03 2.90 8.25
N LEU A 78 8.46 3.73 7.36
CA LEU A 78 7.39 4.67 7.71
C LEU A 78 6.16 3.93 8.26
N LEU A 79 5.69 2.89 7.58
CA LEU A 79 4.47 2.16 7.96
C LEU A 79 4.61 1.35 9.26
N THR A 80 5.83 1.18 9.76
CA THR A 80 6.13 0.46 11.00
C THR A 80 6.75 1.34 12.09
N ALA A 81 6.97 2.63 11.80
CA ALA A 81 7.53 3.57 12.75
C ALA A 81 6.49 3.92 13.83
N GLU A 82 6.88 3.92 15.10
CA GLU A 82 6.04 4.38 16.21
C GLU A 82 5.64 5.85 16.05
N ASN A 83 6.53 6.66 15.46
CA ASN A 83 6.28 8.06 15.13
C ASN A 83 6.57 8.30 13.64
N PRO A 84 5.58 8.14 12.75
CA PRO A 84 5.77 8.31 11.31
C PRO A 84 6.11 9.76 10.89
N ASP A 85 5.82 10.76 11.73
CA ASP A 85 6.15 12.15 11.44
C ASP A 85 7.65 12.46 11.59
N ALA A 86 8.35 11.67 12.41
CA ALA A 86 9.77 11.83 12.72
C ALA A 86 10.71 11.29 11.61
N ILE A 87 10.18 10.71 10.54
CA ILE A 87 11.04 10.21 9.46
C ILE A 87 11.81 11.35 8.77
N SER A 88 13.04 11.07 8.34
CA SER A 88 13.92 12.10 7.78
C SER A 88 13.32 12.78 6.54
N PRO A 89 13.60 14.09 6.28
CA PRO A 89 13.11 14.78 5.08
C PRO A 89 13.52 14.11 3.77
N ARG A 90 14.71 13.48 3.75
CA ARG A 90 15.19 12.71 2.59
C ARG A 90 14.33 11.47 2.34
N THR A 91 13.95 10.78 3.41
CA THR A 91 13.05 9.62 3.35
C THR A 91 11.66 10.04 2.89
N LYS A 92 11.10 11.14 3.45
CA LYS A 92 9.81 11.71 3.00
C LYS A 92 9.82 11.99 1.51
N LYS A 93 10.83 12.72 1.03
CA LYS A 93 10.97 13.05 -0.39
C LYS A 93 11.05 11.80 -1.28
N LEU A 94 11.83 10.79 -0.88
CA LEU A 94 11.92 9.52 -1.62
C LEU A 94 10.55 8.85 -1.77
N ILE A 95 9.77 8.79 -0.69
CA ILE A 95 8.45 8.17 -0.66
C ILE A 95 7.46 8.96 -1.53
N ILE A 96 7.37 10.28 -1.32
CA ILE A 96 6.49 11.20 -2.08
C ILE A 96 6.79 11.10 -3.58
N ASP A 97 8.06 11.22 -3.96
CA ASP A 97 8.47 11.18 -5.37
C ASP A 97 8.21 9.81 -5.99
N GLY A 98 8.41 8.73 -5.23
CA GLY A 98 8.11 7.36 -5.69
C GLY A 98 6.63 7.16 -5.96
N CYS A 99 5.78 7.60 -5.04
CA CYS A 99 4.33 7.52 -5.18
C CYS A 99 3.81 8.38 -6.35
N LYS A 100 4.27 9.64 -6.46
CA LYS A 100 3.90 10.53 -7.56
C LYS A 100 4.30 9.99 -8.94
N ARG A 101 5.54 9.50 -9.09
CA ARG A 101 6.02 8.96 -10.39
C ARG A 101 5.27 7.71 -10.86
N ASN A 102 4.66 6.97 -9.95
CA ASN A 102 3.90 5.76 -10.26
C ASN A 102 2.38 5.99 -10.30
N GLY A 103 1.92 7.25 -10.29
CA GLY A 103 0.50 7.60 -10.46
C GLY A 103 -0.33 7.63 -9.18
N TYR A 104 0.31 7.59 -8.00
CA TYR A 104 -0.36 7.57 -6.70
C TYR A 104 0.07 8.76 -5.82
N PRO A 105 -0.19 10.03 -6.22
CA PRO A 105 0.27 11.19 -5.45
C PRO A 105 -0.33 11.21 -4.03
N LEU A 106 0.56 11.33 -3.03
CA LEU A 106 0.19 11.37 -1.62
C LEU A 106 -0.47 12.71 -1.24
N GLN A 107 -1.48 12.66 -0.37
CA GLN A 107 -2.20 13.82 0.15
C GLN A 107 -1.74 14.22 1.55
N ASN A 108 -1.33 13.25 2.36
CA ASN A 108 -1.14 13.45 3.81
C ASN A 108 0.35 13.47 4.22
N LEU A 109 1.25 12.91 3.40
CA LEU A 109 2.69 13.02 3.61
C LEU A 109 3.26 14.28 2.95
N LYS A 110 3.83 15.20 3.73
CA LYS A 110 4.41 16.47 3.26
C LYS A 110 5.85 16.65 3.73
#